data_AF-A0A852H796-F1
#
_entry.id   AF-A0A852H796-F1
#
_cell.length_a   1.000
_cell.length_b   1.000
_cell.length_c   1.000
_cell.angle_alpha   90.00
_cell.angle_beta   90.00
_cell.angle_gamma   90.00
#
_symmetry.space_group_name_H-M   'P 1'
#
loop_
_entity.id
_entity.type
_entity.pdbx_description
1 polymer ?
#
loop_
_entity_poly.entity_id
_entity_poly.type
_entity_poly.pdbx_seq_one_letter_code
_entity_poly.pdbx_strand_id
1 'polypeptide(L)' 'PALRDRGIHILDKGRTQYFALYGKTGHLVTAERIDREQLCERVQQCVLRCELIVEGEM' A
#
# COMPACT_ATOMS: atom_id res chain seq x y z
N PRO A 1 -9.24 19.39 1.81
CA PRO A 1 -9.68 18.66 0.60
C PRO A 1 -9.48 17.15 0.80
N ALA A 2 -10.57 16.38 0.80
CA ALA A 2 -10.50 14.93 0.95
C ALA A 2 -9.85 14.32 -0.30
N LEU A 3 -8.94 13.36 -0.11
CA LEU A 3 -8.19 12.68 -1.18
C LEU A 3 -9.06 11.88 -2.15
N ARG A 4 -10.38 11.88 -1.97
CA ARG A 4 -11.38 11.16 -2.77
C ARG A 4 -11.47 11.66 -4.22
N ASP A 5 -10.96 12.84 -4.49
CA ASP A 5 -10.97 13.49 -5.82
C ASP A 5 -9.72 13.20 -6.65
N ARG A 6 -8.70 12.59 -6.02
CA ARG A 6 -7.41 12.29 -6.64
C ARG A 6 -7.36 10.81 -6.98
N GLY A 7 -7.14 10.47 -8.25
CA GLY A 7 -6.87 9.09 -8.66
C GLY A 7 -5.71 8.55 -7.84
N ILE A 8 -5.98 7.62 -6.93
CA ILE A 8 -4.96 7.02 -6.08
C ILE A 8 -4.76 5.59 -6.54
N HIS A 9 -3.55 5.30 -6.99
CA HIS A 9 -3.15 3.97 -7.44
C HIS A 9 -2.02 3.47 -6.54
N ILE A 10 -2.27 2.34 -5.89
CA ILE A 10 -1.25 1.62 -5.12
C ILE A 10 -0.60 0.62 -6.06
N LEU A 11 0.71 0.77 -6.23
CA LEU A 11 1.55 -0.17 -6.97
C LEU A 11 2.25 -1.06 -5.95
N ASP A 12 1.71 -2.27 -5.79
CA ASP A 12 2.42 -3.33 -5.08
C ASP A 12 3.26 -4.11 -6.09
N LYS A 13 4.55 -4.31 -5.80
CA LYS A 13 5.45 -5.10 -6.65
C LYS A 13 5.23 -6.62 -6.54
N GLY A 14 4.32 -7.05 -5.67
CA GLY A 14 3.87 -8.43 -5.51
C GLY A 14 2.56 -8.75 -6.25
N ARG A 15 2.18 -10.03 -6.27
CA ARG A 15 0.90 -10.51 -6.82
C ARG A 15 -0.32 -10.12 -5.99
N THR A 16 -0.12 -9.67 -4.76
CA THR A 16 -1.15 -9.44 -3.76
C THR A 16 -1.07 -8.00 -3.25
N GLN A 17 -2.19 -7.28 -3.26
CA GLN A 17 -2.27 -5.95 -2.65
C GLN A 17 -2.41 -6.06 -1.14
N TYR A 18 -1.28 -6.01 -0.42
CA TYR A 18 -1.28 -6.02 1.05
C TYR A 18 -1.74 -4.68 1.65
N PHE A 19 -1.58 -3.59 0.91
CA PHE A 19 -1.88 -2.24 1.37
C PHE A 19 -3.06 -1.64 0.58
N ALA A 20 -3.94 -0.95 1.30
CA ALA A 20 -4.99 -0.10 0.76
C ALA A 20 -4.83 1.32 1.30
N LEU A 21 -5.41 2.30 0.63
CA LEU A 21 -5.40 3.68 1.09
C LEU A 21 -6.81 4.14 1.43
N TYR A 22 -6.96 4.75 2.60
CA TYR A 22 -8.21 5.34 3.00
C TYR A 22 -8.41 6.69 2.30
N GLY A 23 -9.19 6.70 1.22
CA GLY A 23 -9.37 7.86 0.34
C GLY A 23 -9.92 9.14 0.98
N LYS A 24 -10.43 9.10 2.22
CA LYS A 24 -10.85 10.32 2.94
C LYS A 24 -9.70 11.02 3.65
N THR A 25 -8.71 10.29 4.14
CA THR A 25 -7.67 10.81 5.04
C THR A 25 -6.24 10.61 4.53
N GLY A 26 -6.03 9.72 3.55
CA GLY A 26 -4.69 9.43 3.05
C GLY A 26 -3.91 8.45 3.91
N HIS A 27 -4.57 7.77 4.84
CA HIS A 27 -3.92 6.76 5.65
C HIS A 27 -3.73 5.48 4.85
N LEU A 28 -2.48 5.00 4.82
CA LEU A 28 -2.18 3.65 4.36
C LEU A 28 -2.65 2.67 5.43
N VAL A 29 -3.48 1.73 5.02
CA VAL A 29 -4.02 0.66 5.86
C VAL A 29 -3.67 -0.69 5.25
N THR A 30 -3.57 -1.72 6.07
CA THR A 30 -3.39 -3.09 5.59
C THR A 30 -4.73 -3.62 5.08
N ALA A 31 -4.80 -3.98 3.79
CA ALA A 31 -5.99 -4.53 3.15
C ALA A 31 -6.09 -6.05 3.36
N GLU A 32 -4.94 -6.72 3.36
CA GLU A 32 -4.84 -8.17 3.48
C GLU A 32 -3.85 -8.58 4.57
N ARG A 33 -3.92 -9.84 4.98
CA ARG A 33 -3.02 -10.43 5.98
C ARG A 33 -1.60 -10.51 5.42
N ILE A 34 -0.69 -9.79 6.08
CA ILE A 34 0.75 -9.84 5.80
C ILE A 34 1.35 -10.98 6.60
N ASP A 35 1.69 -12.09 5.92
CA ASP A 35 2.35 -13.22 6.55
C ASP A 35 3.87 -13.13 6.33
N ARG A 36 4.61 -12.84 7.42
CA ARG A 36 6.06 -12.63 7.37
C ARG A 36 6.81 -13.87 6.87
N GLU A 37 6.33 -15.05 7.23
CA GLU A 37 6.98 -16.31 6.86
C GLU A 37 6.74 -16.64 5.39
N GLN A 38 5.57 -16.30 4.83
CA GLN A 38 5.33 -16.42 3.39
C GLN A 38 6.09 -15.40 2.55
N LEU A 39 6.32 -14.18 3.09
CA LEU A 39 6.91 -13.08 2.33
C LEU A 39 8.44 -13.02 2.40
N CYS A 40 8.99 -13.27 3.57
CA CYS A 40 10.40 -13.06 3.87
C CYS A 40 11.07 -14.31 4.47
N GLU A 41 10.31 -15.40 4.63
CA GLU A 41 10.78 -16.69 5.12
C GLU A 41 11.60 -16.58 6.43
N ARG A 42 12.92 -16.53 6.31
CA ARG A 42 13.87 -16.51 7.43
C ARG A 42 14.70 -15.22 7.54
N VAL A 43 14.38 -14.19 6.76
CA VAL A 43 15.12 -12.92 6.80
C VAL A 43 14.89 -12.21 8.14
N GLN A 44 15.97 -11.74 8.76
CA GLN A 44 15.92 -11.03 10.05
C GLN A 44 15.17 -9.70 9.96
N GLN A 45 15.28 -8.98 8.85
CA GLN A 45 14.57 -7.73 8.59
C GLN A 45 13.74 -7.84 7.31
N CYS A 46 12.43 -7.97 7.46
CA CYS A 46 11.47 -8.02 6.35
C CYS A 46 10.98 -6.60 6.05
N VAL A 47 11.26 -6.10 4.84
CA VAL A 47 10.84 -4.75 4.41
C VAL A 47 9.93 -4.89 3.20
N LEU A 48 8.69 -4.43 3.32
CA LEU A 48 7.75 -4.33 2.22
C LEU A 48 7.81 -2.92 1.64
N ARG A 49 8.04 -2.84 0.33
CA ARG A 49 8.06 -1.57 -0.40
C ARG A 49 6.71 -1.39 -1.08
N CYS A 50 5.99 -0.37 -0.67
CA CYS A 50 4.74 0.05 -1.29
C CYS A 50 5.01 1.36 -2.02
N GLU A 51 4.66 1.42 -3.29
CA GLU A 51 4.73 2.63 -4.09
C GLU A 51 3.31 3.17 -4.27
N LEU A 52 3.14 4.45 -3.96
CA LEU A 52 1.83 5.08 -3.96
C LEU A 52 1.85 6.30 -4.88
N ILE A 53 0.97 6.29 -5.88
CA ILE A 53 0.79 7.41 -6.79
C ILE A 53 -0.49 8.12 -6.36
N VAL A 54 -0.35 9.39 -6.03
CA VAL A 54 -1.48 10.30 -5.80
C VAL A 54 -1.53 11.24 -6.98
N GLU A 55 -2.55 11.11 -7.83
CA GLU A 55 -2.77 12.07 -8.91
C GLU A 55 -3.22 13.40 -8.30
N GLY A 56 -2.29 14.34 -8.17
CA GLY A 56 -2.61 15.71 -7.79
C GLY A 56 -3.03 16.50 -9.01
N GLU A 57 -4.26 17.02 -9.01
CA GLU A 57 -4.67 18.05 -9.96
C GLU A 57 -3.70 19.24 -9.86
N MET A 58 -3.22 19.66 -11.03
CA MET A 58 -2.44 20.88 -11.26
C MET A 58 -3.31 22.11 -11.12
#